data_AF-A0A150S5A0-F1
#
_entry.id   AF-A0A150S5A0-F1
#
_cell.length_a   1.000
_cell.length_b   1.000
_cell.length_c   1.000
_cell.angle_alpha   90.00
_cell.angle_beta   90.00
_cell.angle_gamma   90.00
#
_symmetry.space_group_name_H-M   'P 1'
#
loop_
_entity.id
_entity.type
_entity.pdbx_description
1 polymer ?
#
loop_
_entity_poly.entity_id
_entity_poly.type
_entity_poly.pdbx_seq_one_letter_code
_entity_poly.pdbx_strand_id
1 'polypeptide(L)'
;MSGPRRATRWSPLEHPPPWAGPAVFLFPPHTALGKLAFSRSDAFGFRGHAFVCQFGTYAPLNTNREAALGRGFQVVRCDIAAGTGEPFLRNRAPGPASGTPGSGGIERPVDCAFSPDGKSLYVLDFGNNTATRSYVVAYAHTGVIWRVTKR
;
A
#
# COMPACT_ATOMS: atom_id res chain seq x y z
N MET A 1 -17.66 9.46 8.86
CA MET A 1 -16.49 9.09 8.02
C MET A 1 -15.47 10.20 8.08
N SER A 2 -14.36 10.04 8.80
CA SER A 2 -13.29 11.04 8.80
C SER A 2 -12.38 10.80 7.59
N GLY A 3 -12.43 11.71 6.61
CA GLY A 3 -11.52 11.69 5.46
C GLY A 3 -10.04 11.82 5.87
N PRO A 4 -9.10 11.55 4.94
CA PRO A 4 -7.67 11.67 5.21
C PRO A 4 -7.34 13.11 5.62
N ARG A 5 -6.85 13.27 6.86
CA ARG A 5 -6.41 14.57 7.37
C ARG A 5 -5.07 14.90 6.71
N ARG A 6 -4.99 16.06 6.07
CA ARG A 6 -3.73 16.69 5.67
C ARG A 6 -2.81 16.68 6.91
N ALA A 7 -1.58 16.21 6.76
CA ALA A 7 -0.65 15.99 7.86
C ALA A 7 -0.04 17.31 8.40
N THR A 8 -0.87 18.31 8.68
CA THR A 8 -0.43 19.67 9.03
C THR A 8 0.22 19.81 10.40
N ARG A 9 0.50 18.71 11.13
CA ARG A 9 1.11 18.83 12.47
C ARG A 9 1.91 17.64 13.00
N TRP A 10 2.25 16.65 12.17
CA TRP A 10 3.10 15.55 12.63
C TRP A 10 4.51 15.70 12.05
N SER A 11 5.43 16.14 12.90
CA SER A 11 6.88 16.02 12.68
C SER A 11 7.42 15.04 13.73
N PRO A 12 7.82 13.82 13.35
CA PRO A 12 8.42 12.87 14.29
C PRO A 12 9.86 13.24 14.65
N LEU A 13 10.46 14.22 13.96
CA LEU A 13 11.83 14.64 14.15
C LEU A 13 11.85 15.77 15.19
N GLU A 14 12.55 15.53 16.29
CA GLU A 14 12.77 16.50 17.39
C GLU A 14 13.67 17.67 16.93
N HIS A 15 14.61 17.40 16.02
CA HIS A 15 15.49 18.37 15.39
C HIS A 15 15.58 18.13 13.88
N PRO A 16 14.54 18.47 13.09
CA PRO A 16 14.58 18.25 11.66
C PRO A 16 15.64 19.16 11.02
N PRO A 17 16.41 18.65 10.05
CA PRO A 17 17.31 19.51 9.28
C PRO A 17 16.52 20.58 8.51
N PRO A 18 17.13 21.71 8.11
CA PRO A 18 16.41 22.82 7.46
C PRO A 18 15.66 22.45 6.18
N TRP A 19 16.06 21.37 5.51
CA TRP A 19 15.46 20.87 4.27
C TRP A 19 14.30 19.89 4.51
N ALA A 20 14.04 19.46 5.75
CA ALA A 20 12.94 18.56 6.06
C ALA A 20 11.64 19.34 6.28
N GLY A 21 10.66 19.10 5.41
CA GLY A 21 9.28 19.53 5.60
C GLY A 21 8.48 18.59 6.51
N PRO A 22 7.22 18.94 6.86
CA PRO A 22 6.32 18.02 7.55
C PRO A 22 6.03 16.78 6.69
N ALA A 23 5.50 15.72 7.31
CA ALA A 23 5.02 14.57 6.57
C ALA A 23 3.99 15.01 5.51
N VAL A 24 4.13 14.54 4.27
CA VAL A 24 3.21 14.89 3.18
C VAL A 24 1.86 14.16 3.33
N PHE A 25 1.92 12.90 3.75
CA PHE A 25 0.74 12.05 3.93
C PHE A 25 0.97 11.07 5.07
N LEU A 26 -0.08 10.83 5.87
CA LEU A 26 -0.06 9.87 6.98
C LEU A 26 -1.00 8.72 6.69
N PHE A 27 -0.45 7.52 6.67
CA PHE A 27 -1.25 6.31 6.54
C PHE A 27 -1.90 5.93 7.86
N PRO A 28 -3.11 5.34 7.82
CA PRO A 28 -3.70 4.74 9.01
C PRO A 28 -2.78 3.66 9.61
N PRO A 29 -2.80 3.42 10.93
CA PRO A 29 -2.01 2.35 11.54
C PRO A 29 -2.43 0.97 11.01
N HIS A 30 -1.51 0.01 11.11
CA HIS A 30 -1.64 -1.38 10.68
C HIS A 30 -1.79 -1.60 9.16
N THR A 31 -1.31 -0.68 8.33
CA THR A 31 -1.23 -0.86 6.88
C THR A 31 0.03 -1.59 6.42
N ALA A 32 1.08 -1.63 7.26
CA ALA A 32 2.39 -2.22 6.98
C ALA A 32 2.97 -1.75 5.63
N LEU A 33 3.54 -0.54 5.62
CA LEU A 33 4.05 0.07 4.39
C LEU A 33 5.25 -0.73 3.84
N GLY A 34 5.21 -1.00 2.53
CA GLY A 34 6.34 -1.49 1.76
C GLY A 34 7.08 -0.36 1.07
N LYS A 35 7.61 -0.63 -0.12
CA LYS A 35 8.23 0.39 -0.97
C LYS A 35 7.20 1.21 -1.76
N LEU A 36 7.71 2.23 -2.45
CA LEU A 36 6.92 3.13 -3.28
C LEU A 36 7.65 3.47 -4.59
N ALA A 37 6.88 3.88 -5.60
CA ALA A 37 7.42 4.42 -6.86
C ALA A 37 6.66 5.66 -7.30
N PHE A 38 7.36 6.60 -7.94
CA PHE A 38 6.75 7.78 -8.55
C PHE A 38 6.43 7.55 -10.02
N SER A 39 5.21 7.92 -10.44
CA SER A 39 4.92 8.00 -11.87
C SER A 39 5.63 9.20 -12.48
N ARG A 40 6.38 8.95 -13.56
CA ARG A 40 7.10 9.97 -14.35
C ARG A 40 6.53 10.16 -15.75
N SER A 41 5.41 9.51 -16.06
CA SER A 41 4.89 9.35 -17.42
C SER A 41 3.45 9.79 -17.56
N ASP A 42 3.15 10.57 -18.61
CA ASP A 42 1.77 10.89 -19.01
C ASP A 42 1.04 9.66 -19.54
N ALA A 43 1.77 8.71 -20.13
CA ALA A 43 1.17 7.56 -20.78
C ALA A 43 0.45 6.66 -19.76
N PHE A 44 1.07 6.42 -18.60
CA PHE A 44 0.38 5.81 -17.47
C PHE A 44 -0.55 6.80 -16.77
N GLY A 45 -0.15 8.08 -16.71
CA GLY A 45 -0.84 9.15 -16.01
C GLY A 45 -0.34 9.34 -14.58
N PHE A 46 -0.98 10.26 -13.87
CA PHE A 46 -0.65 10.59 -12.48
C PHE A 46 0.82 11.01 -12.29
N ARG A 47 1.42 11.72 -13.26
CA ARG A 47 2.81 12.17 -13.13
C ARG A 47 2.99 12.94 -11.83
N GLY A 48 4.04 12.62 -11.08
CA GLY A 48 4.34 13.22 -9.78
C GLY A 48 3.64 12.57 -8.60
N HIS A 49 2.66 11.70 -8.83
CA HIS A 49 2.03 10.92 -7.75
C HIS A 49 2.93 9.73 -7.38
N ALA A 50 2.92 9.39 -6.09
CA ALA A 50 3.56 8.19 -5.56
C ALA A 50 2.58 7.03 -5.49
N PHE A 51 3.05 5.82 -5.73
CA PHE A 51 2.32 4.57 -5.57
C PHE A 51 2.98 3.81 -4.44
N VAL A 52 2.27 3.58 -3.34
CA VAL A 52 2.82 3.02 -2.10
C VAL A 52 2.20 1.65 -1.86
N CYS A 53 3.04 0.62 -1.75
CA CYS A 53 2.62 -0.73 -1.42
C CYS A 53 2.27 -0.83 0.07
N GLN A 54 1.16 -1.51 0.36
CA GLN A 54 0.75 -1.83 1.72
C GLN A 54 0.64 -3.33 1.86
N PHE A 55 1.58 -3.91 2.60
CA PHE A 55 1.67 -5.35 2.86
C PHE A 55 0.43 -5.89 3.58
N GLY A 56 -0.23 -5.05 4.39
CA GLY A 56 -1.41 -5.44 5.13
C GLY A 56 -1.12 -5.85 6.57
N THR A 57 -2.17 -5.84 7.38
CA THR A 57 -2.07 -6.24 8.78
C THR A 57 -1.71 -7.73 8.94
N TYR A 58 -1.24 -8.08 10.13
CA TYR A 58 -1.17 -9.46 10.62
C TYR A 58 -2.23 -9.71 11.69
N ALA A 59 -3.35 -9.00 11.65
CA ALA A 59 -4.43 -9.27 12.57
C ALA A 59 -4.82 -10.77 12.51
N PRO A 60 -5.02 -11.44 13.65
CA PRO A 60 -5.09 -10.88 15.00
C PRO A 60 -3.75 -10.77 15.77
N LEU A 61 -2.61 -11.16 15.18
CA LEU A 61 -1.30 -11.17 15.85
C LEU A 61 -0.87 -9.79 16.36
N ASN A 62 -1.00 -8.76 15.52
CA ASN A 62 -0.48 -7.41 15.81
C ASN A 62 -1.57 -6.40 16.19
N THR A 63 -2.85 -6.80 16.14
CA THR A 63 -3.99 -5.97 16.52
C THR A 63 -5.25 -6.80 16.66
N ASN A 64 -6.07 -6.46 17.66
CA ASN A 64 -7.42 -6.99 17.85
C ASN A 64 -8.50 -5.96 17.47
N ARG A 65 -8.12 -4.80 16.92
CA ARG A 65 -9.07 -3.74 16.56
C ARG A 65 -9.79 -4.12 15.28
N GLU A 66 -11.12 -4.23 15.35
CA GLU A 66 -11.97 -4.60 14.21
C GLU A 66 -11.74 -3.70 12.98
N ALA A 67 -11.64 -2.38 13.20
CA ALA A 67 -11.36 -1.41 12.16
C ALA A 67 -9.98 -1.57 11.48
N ALA A 68 -9.10 -2.44 11.99
CA ALA A 68 -7.77 -2.70 11.46
C ALA A 68 -7.63 -4.08 10.78
N LEU A 69 -8.64 -4.95 10.84
CA LEU A 69 -8.56 -6.33 10.34
C LEU A 69 -8.31 -6.41 8.82
N GLY A 70 -8.86 -5.47 8.05
CA GLY A 70 -8.70 -5.41 6.59
C GLY A 70 -7.77 -4.30 6.09
N ARG A 71 -6.93 -3.71 6.95
CA ARG A 71 -6.07 -2.58 6.55
C ARG A 71 -4.84 -3.04 5.77
N GLY A 72 -4.52 -2.28 4.72
CA GLY A 72 -3.44 -2.57 3.77
C GLY A 72 -3.92 -3.48 2.65
N PHE A 73 -3.11 -4.47 2.25
CA PHE A 73 -3.42 -5.41 1.16
C PHE A 73 -3.76 -4.69 -0.16
N GLN A 74 -3.03 -3.61 -0.46
CA GLN A 74 -3.33 -2.73 -1.58
C GLN A 74 -2.12 -1.91 -2.01
N VAL A 75 -2.24 -1.26 -3.17
CA VAL A 75 -1.41 -0.11 -3.55
C VAL A 75 -2.23 1.15 -3.41
N VAL A 76 -1.69 2.15 -2.73
CA VAL A 76 -2.30 3.49 -2.58
C VAL A 76 -1.60 4.48 -3.50
N ARG A 77 -2.35 5.22 -4.31
CA ARG A 77 -1.83 6.37 -5.07
C ARG A 77 -1.94 7.62 -4.21
N CYS A 78 -0.82 8.28 -3.98
CA CYS A 78 -0.72 9.52 -3.21
C CYS A 78 -0.42 10.70 -4.13
N ASP A 79 -1.29 11.71 -4.10
CA ASP A 79 -0.99 13.03 -4.64
C ASP A 79 -0.14 13.79 -3.61
N ILE A 80 1.15 13.91 -3.91
CA ILE A 80 2.13 14.52 -3.01
C ILE A 80 1.93 16.04 -2.90
N ALA A 81 1.47 16.70 -3.98
CA ALA A 81 1.22 18.14 -3.94
C ALA A 81 -0.01 18.47 -3.10
N ALA A 82 -1.08 17.68 -3.24
CA ALA A 82 -2.30 17.86 -2.46
C ALA A 82 -2.16 17.35 -1.01
N GLY A 83 -1.28 16.36 -0.76
CA GLY A 83 -1.17 15.65 0.50
C GLY A 83 -2.33 14.68 0.73
N THR A 84 -2.82 14.05 -0.33
CA THR A 84 -3.96 13.12 -0.32
C THR A 84 -3.54 11.74 -0.83
N GLY A 85 -4.30 10.71 -0.48
CA GLY A 85 -4.06 9.34 -0.93
C GLY A 85 -5.33 8.54 -1.04
N GLU A 86 -5.44 7.73 -2.08
CA GLU A 86 -6.58 6.85 -2.32
C GLU A 86 -6.14 5.47 -2.82
N PRO A 87 -6.91 4.41 -2.52
CA PRO A 87 -6.65 3.08 -3.04
C PRO A 87 -6.60 3.08 -4.58
N PHE A 88 -5.54 2.50 -5.13
CA PHE A 88 -5.31 2.41 -6.58
C PHE A 88 -5.47 0.98 -7.09
N LEU A 89 -4.88 0.01 -6.39
CA LEU A 89 -5.03 -1.42 -6.66
C LEU A 89 -5.40 -2.12 -5.36
N ARG A 90 -6.61 -2.71 -5.31
CA ARG A 90 -7.11 -3.48 -4.16
C ARG A 90 -8.11 -4.54 -4.62
N ASN A 91 -8.33 -5.54 -3.79
CA ASN A 91 -9.42 -6.49 -3.99
C ASN A 91 -10.79 -5.82 -3.80
N ARG A 92 -11.84 -6.43 -4.36
CA ARG A 92 -13.23 -5.98 -4.15
C ARG A 92 -13.65 -6.16 -2.70
N ALA A 93 -13.38 -7.32 -2.14
CA ALA A 93 -13.51 -7.57 -0.71
C ALA A 93 -12.30 -6.96 0.02
N PRO A 94 -12.48 -6.33 1.20
CA PRO A 94 -11.36 -5.82 1.98
C PRO A 94 -10.42 -6.95 2.42
N GLY A 95 -9.11 -6.72 2.35
CA GLY A 95 -8.09 -7.67 2.81
C GLY A 95 -7.41 -8.47 1.68
N PRO A 96 -6.64 -9.51 2.03
CA PRO A 96 -5.94 -10.35 1.07
C PRO A 96 -6.93 -11.24 0.31
N ALA A 97 -6.57 -11.63 -0.91
CA ALA A 97 -7.41 -12.48 -1.74
C ALA A 97 -7.72 -13.84 -1.07
N SER A 98 -6.73 -14.42 -0.40
CA SER A 98 -6.88 -15.63 0.43
C SER A 98 -7.96 -15.54 1.52
N GLY A 99 -8.34 -14.33 1.95
CA GLY A 99 -9.45 -14.13 2.89
C GLY A 99 -10.85 -14.26 2.27
N THR A 100 -10.96 -14.28 0.94
CA THR A 100 -12.21 -14.41 0.21
C THR A 100 -12.10 -15.57 -0.81
N PRO A 101 -12.53 -16.79 -0.44
CA PRO A 101 -12.40 -17.96 -1.31
C PRO A 101 -12.95 -17.72 -2.72
N GLY A 102 -12.14 -18.02 -3.73
CA GLY A 102 -12.52 -17.88 -5.15
C GLY A 102 -12.45 -16.47 -5.73
N SER A 103 -12.10 -15.43 -4.96
CA SER A 103 -11.98 -14.07 -5.53
C SER A 103 -10.73 -13.87 -6.39
N GLY A 104 -9.64 -14.58 -6.05
CA GLY A 104 -8.29 -14.26 -6.52
C GLY A 104 -7.91 -12.81 -6.19
N GLY A 105 -6.78 -12.36 -6.74
CA GLY A 105 -6.32 -10.98 -6.61
C GLY A 105 -5.10 -10.83 -5.72
N ILE A 106 -4.94 -9.63 -5.17
CA ILE A 106 -3.72 -9.21 -4.46
C ILE A 106 -3.65 -9.84 -3.07
N GLU A 107 -2.47 -10.27 -2.66
CA GLU A 107 -2.22 -10.77 -1.31
C GLU A 107 -1.53 -9.69 -0.50
N ARG A 108 -0.22 -9.48 -0.67
CA ARG A 108 0.60 -8.64 0.19
C ARG A 108 1.68 -7.89 -0.61
N PRO A 109 1.33 -6.75 -1.21
CA PRO A 109 2.27 -5.91 -1.96
C PRO A 109 3.45 -5.45 -1.11
N VAL A 110 4.67 -5.64 -1.61
CA VAL A 110 5.90 -5.23 -0.93
C VAL A 110 6.70 -4.19 -1.71
N ASP A 111 6.63 -4.21 -3.04
CA ASP A 111 7.35 -3.30 -3.92
C ASP A 111 6.55 -2.98 -5.17
N CYS A 112 6.85 -1.84 -5.79
CA CYS A 112 6.34 -1.53 -7.12
C CYS A 112 7.35 -0.71 -7.91
N ALA A 113 7.34 -0.87 -9.24
CA ALA A 113 8.23 -0.16 -10.14
C ALA A 113 7.55 0.10 -11.48
N PHE A 114 7.83 1.26 -12.07
CA PHE A 114 7.37 1.56 -13.42
C PHE A 114 8.27 0.89 -14.45
N SER A 115 7.68 0.43 -15.55
CA SER A 115 8.42 0.00 -16.73
C SER A 115 9.33 1.13 -17.25
N PRO A 116 10.44 0.81 -17.95
CA PRO A 116 11.32 1.84 -18.51
C PRO A 116 10.60 2.84 -19.43
N ASP A 117 9.62 2.38 -20.20
CA ASP A 117 8.78 3.22 -21.06
C ASP A 117 7.69 4.01 -20.30
N GLY A 118 7.56 3.77 -18.99
CA GLY A 118 6.60 4.41 -18.12
C GLY A 118 5.13 4.12 -18.46
N LYS A 119 4.82 3.04 -19.20
CA LYS A 119 3.44 2.68 -19.58
C LYS A 119 2.80 1.66 -18.66
N SER A 120 3.57 1.00 -17.80
CA SER A 120 3.10 -0.05 -16.90
C SER A 120 3.66 0.16 -15.50
N LEU A 121 2.84 -0.12 -14.49
CA LEU A 121 3.28 -0.29 -13.11
C LEU A 121 3.35 -1.79 -12.83
N TYR A 122 4.50 -2.28 -12.40
CA TYR A 122 4.65 -3.63 -11.88
C TYR A 122 4.56 -3.59 -10.35
N VAL A 123 3.79 -4.50 -9.76
CA VAL A 123 3.63 -4.64 -8.31
C VAL A 123 4.14 -6.01 -7.90
N LEU A 124 5.17 -6.04 -7.06
CA LEU A 124 5.68 -7.25 -6.43
C LEU A 124 4.81 -7.57 -5.22
N ASP A 125 4.18 -8.74 -5.28
CA ASP A 125 3.34 -9.29 -4.25
C ASP A 125 4.06 -10.44 -3.55
N PHE A 126 4.22 -10.34 -2.23
CA PHE A 126 4.86 -11.37 -1.43
C PHE A 126 4.11 -12.71 -1.51
N GLY A 127 2.80 -12.67 -1.75
CA GLY A 127 1.94 -13.85 -1.77
C GLY A 127 1.23 -14.12 -0.45
N ASN A 128 0.61 -15.28 -0.38
CA ASN A 128 -0.27 -15.66 0.72
C ASN A 128 0.53 -15.83 2.01
N ASN A 129 0.06 -15.11 3.03
CA ASN A 129 0.53 -15.28 4.38
C ASN A 129 -0.64 -15.09 5.37
N THR A 130 -0.82 -16.12 6.21
CA THR A 130 -1.86 -16.18 7.24
C THR A 130 -1.25 -15.97 8.61
N ALA A 131 -1.82 -15.03 9.38
CA ALA A 131 -1.46 -14.80 10.77
C ALA A 131 -2.52 -15.39 11.71
N THR A 132 -2.07 -16.06 12.75
CA THR A 132 -2.89 -16.42 13.91
C THR A 132 -2.59 -15.46 15.06
N ARG A 133 -3.09 -15.74 16.27
CA ARG A 133 -2.71 -14.95 17.46
C ARG A 133 -1.26 -15.18 17.91
N SER A 134 -0.60 -16.23 17.43
CA SER A 134 0.70 -16.66 17.97
C SER A 134 1.79 -16.85 16.92
N TYR A 135 1.42 -17.05 15.66
CA TYR A 135 2.39 -17.31 14.60
C TYR A 135 1.91 -16.81 13.24
N VAL A 136 2.84 -16.79 12.29
CA VAL A 136 2.66 -16.37 10.90
C VAL A 136 3.13 -17.53 10.01
N VAL A 137 2.33 -17.89 9.01
CA VAL A 137 2.69 -18.91 8.01
C VAL A 137 2.70 -18.26 6.64
N ALA A 138 3.84 -18.34 5.96
CA ALA A 138 3.96 -17.97 4.54
C ALA A 138 3.85 -19.23 3.67
N TYR A 139 3.07 -19.16 2.60
CA TYR A 139 2.86 -20.28 1.70
C TYR A 139 3.78 -20.18 0.48
N ALA A 140 4.58 -21.22 0.25
CA ALA A 140 5.48 -21.28 -0.90
C ALA A 140 4.72 -21.21 -2.23
N HIS A 141 5.38 -20.70 -3.27
CA HIS A 141 4.84 -20.61 -4.64
C HIS A 141 3.57 -19.75 -4.80
N THR A 142 3.36 -18.77 -3.92
CA THR A 142 2.22 -17.84 -4.00
C THR A 142 2.60 -16.41 -4.35
N GLY A 143 3.89 -16.08 -4.38
CA GLY A 143 4.38 -14.76 -4.77
C GLY A 143 4.20 -14.50 -6.26
N VAL A 144 3.78 -13.28 -6.62
CA VAL A 144 3.45 -12.91 -7.99
C VAL A 144 3.90 -11.49 -8.34
N ILE A 145 4.08 -11.21 -9.63
CA ILE A 145 4.25 -9.85 -10.15
C ILE A 145 3.00 -9.48 -10.94
N TRP A 146 2.30 -8.44 -10.50
CA TRP A 146 1.17 -7.88 -11.23
C TRP A 146 1.63 -6.83 -12.21
N ARG A 147 1.09 -6.83 -13.44
CA ARG A 147 1.23 -5.72 -14.38
C ARG A 147 -0.06 -4.92 -14.42
N VAL A 148 0.03 -3.63 -14.11
CA VAL A 148 -1.06 -2.67 -14.24
C VAL A 148 -0.78 -1.75 -15.41
N THR A 149 -1.75 -1.58 -16.30
CA THR A 149 -1.67 -0.66 -17.44
C THR A 149 -2.89 0.23 -17.49
N LYS A 150 -2.74 1.43 -18.04
CA LYS A 150 -3.88 2.23 -18.49
C LYS A 150 -4.55 1.47 -19.65
N ARG A 151 -5.89 1.42 -19.67
CA ARG A 151 -6.65 0.95 -20.84
C ARG A 151 -6.77 2.07 -21.84
#